data_AF-A0A258DZL2-F1
#
_entry.id   AF-A0A258DZL2-F1
#
_cell.length_a   1.000
_cell.length_b   1.000
_cell.length_c   1.000
_cell.angle_alpha   90.00
_cell.angle_beta   90.00
_cell.angle_gamma   90.00
#
_symmetry.space_group_name_H-M   'P 1'
#
loop_
_entity.id
_entity.type
_entity.pdbx_description
1 polymer ?
#
loop_
_entity_poly.entity_id
_entity_poly.type
_entity_poly.pdbx_seq_one_letter_code
_entity_poly.pdbx_strand_id
1 'polypeptide(L)'
;MAPNTPRITPELVAEHGLKPDEYQRFVELIGREPSLTELGIVSAMWNEHCSYKSSKVWLRTLPTTGPRVIQGPGENAGVVDIGDGLAVVFKMESHNHPSFIEPYQGAGTGVGGILRDVFTMGARPIAALNALRFGDCHHPRTRHLIAGVVAGIGGYGNSFGVPTVGGSVGFHERYNGNILVNAMAVGIAKTDEIFYAAATGVGRAIVYLGSKTGRDGIHGATMASAEFGADAEEKRPTVQVGDPFAEKLLLEACLEIMKAGCVVAIQDMGAAGLTCSAVEMGAGVYHALKAVLKEKGLNTGLGDEGGFAPNLESNRAALDLILEAIKKAGYEPGADVALALDVAASEFYKDGGYQFEGTSKTADEMIDYYAELVDAYPLVSIEDPLNEEDWDGWKAMSDRLGSKVQIVGDDLFVTNVTRLQKGIDTATANALLVKVNQIGSLSETIDAVDLAHRNGYRTMMSHRSGETEDVTIADLAVALGCGQIKSGAPARTDRVAKYNQLLRIEDDLDEAAVYAGRSAFPRFKG
;
A
#
# COMPACT_ATOMS: atom_id res chain seq x y z
N MET A 1 0.22 24.33 -0.30
CA MET A 1 1.10 23.74 -1.33
C MET A 1 2.41 24.49 -1.43
N ALA A 2 3.49 23.87 -0.95
CA ALA A 2 4.78 24.06 -1.59
C ALA A 2 4.58 23.74 -3.08
N PRO A 3 5.02 24.60 -4.00
CA PRO A 3 4.87 24.33 -5.42
C PRO A 3 5.58 23.02 -5.74
N ASN A 4 4.92 22.15 -6.50
CA ASN A 4 5.50 20.92 -7.02
C ASN A 4 6.94 21.21 -7.51
N THR A 5 7.92 20.39 -7.11
CA THR A 5 9.30 20.48 -7.59
C THR A 5 9.71 19.11 -8.11
N PRO A 6 9.76 18.90 -9.44
CA PRO A 6 9.44 19.86 -10.50
C PRO A 6 7.96 20.27 -10.50
N ARG A 7 7.64 21.49 -10.99
CA ARG A 7 6.24 21.95 -11.12
C ARG A 7 5.49 21.00 -12.04
N ILE A 8 4.22 20.71 -11.75
CA ILE A 8 3.38 19.96 -12.68
C ILE A 8 3.01 20.89 -13.83
N THR A 9 3.81 20.82 -14.87
CA THR A 9 3.55 21.50 -16.13
C THR A 9 2.79 20.56 -17.06
N PRO A 10 2.12 21.09 -18.11
CA PRO A 10 1.52 20.25 -19.14
C PRO A 10 2.51 19.24 -19.73
N GLU A 11 3.80 19.60 -19.83
CA GLU A 11 4.87 18.71 -20.28
C GLU A 11 5.08 17.54 -19.31
N LEU A 12 5.14 17.80 -17.99
CA LEU A 12 5.32 16.75 -16.97
C LEU A 12 4.10 15.80 -16.91
N VAL A 13 2.89 16.33 -17.08
CA VAL A 13 1.67 15.53 -17.19
C VAL A 13 1.73 14.61 -18.41
N ALA A 14 2.23 15.13 -19.54
CA ALA A 14 2.40 14.35 -20.76
C ALA A 14 3.51 13.29 -20.61
N GLU A 15 4.61 13.58 -19.89
CA GLU A 15 5.65 12.60 -19.54
C GLU A 15 5.09 11.44 -18.70
N HIS A 16 4.11 11.72 -17.84
CA HIS A 16 3.37 10.71 -17.08
C HIS A 16 2.27 10.01 -17.91
N GLY A 17 2.19 10.26 -19.22
CA GLY A 17 1.26 9.55 -20.11
C GLY A 17 -0.22 9.87 -19.88
N LEU A 18 -0.54 10.97 -19.19
CA LEU A 18 -1.91 11.43 -18.96
C LEU A 18 -2.29 12.47 -20.00
N LYS A 19 -3.50 12.36 -20.55
CA LYS A 19 -4.05 13.40 -21.42
C LYS A 19 -4.48 14.62 -20.61
N PRO A 20 -4.54 15.83 -21.20
CA PRO A 20 -4.97 17.03 -20.48
C PRO A 20 -6.36 16.91 -19.84
N ASP A 21 -7.30 16.22 -20.49
CA ASP A 21 -8.64 15.96 -19.95
C ASP A 21 -8.63 14.92 -18.81
N GLU A 22 -7.78 13.90 -18.88
CA GLU A 22 -7.58 12.93 -17.80
C GLU A 22 -6.97 13.59 -16.56
N TYR A 23 -5.99 14.46 -16.76
CA TYR A 23 -5.41 15.27 -15.70
C TYR A 23 -6.43 16.25 -15.10
N GLN A 24 -7.20 16.96 -15.94
CA GLN A 24 -8.25 17.85 -15.46
C GLN A 24 -9.32 17.09 -14.68
N ARG A 25 -9.70 15.90 -15.15
CA ARG A 25 -10.63 15.02 -14.45
C ARG A 25 -10.07 14.55 -13.11
N PHE A 26 -8.79 14.24 -13.06
CA PHE A 26 -8.11 13.89 -11.82
C PHE A 26 -8.12 15.08 -10.84
N VAL A 27 -7.75 16.28 -11.30
CA VAL A 27 -7.83 17.54 -10.54
C VAL A 27 -9.24 17.80 -10.01
N GLU A 28 -10.29 17.55 -10.80
CA GLU A 28 -11.68 17.66 -10.36
C GLU A 28 -12.04 16.65 -9.26
N LEU A 29 -11.59 15.39 -9.40
CA LEU A 29 -11.87 14.33 -8.43
C LEU A 29 -11.23 14.62 -7.07
N ILE A 30 -10.02 15.16 -7.07
CA ILE A 30 -9.29 15.51 -5.83
C ILE A 30 -9.54 16.94 -5.35
N GLY A 31 -10.10 17.80 -6.20
CA GLY A 31 -10.46 19.19 -5.92
C GLY A 31 -9.30 20.20 -5.92
N ARG A 32 -8.15 19.88 -6.54
CA ARG A 32 -6.88 20.63 -6.45
C ARG A 32 -5.83 20.15 -7.45
N GLU A 33 -4.70 20.85 -7.57
CA GLU A 33 -3.51 20.31 -8.25
C GLU A 33 -2.99 19.06 -7.50
N PRO A 34 -2.71 17.94 -8.19
CA PRO A 34 -2.12 16.76 -7.57
C PRO A 34 -0.66 17.00 -7.17
N SER A 35 -0.16 16.17 -6.27
CA SER A 35 1.28 16.05 -6.05
C SER A 35 1.90 15.12 -7.12
N LEU A 36 3.22 15.21 -7.33
CA LEU A 36 3.94 14.37 -8.29
C LEU A 36 3.74 12.85 -8.07
N THR A 37 3.60 12.40 -6.83
CA THR A 37 3.33 10.98 -6.52
C THR A 37 1.92 10.57 -6.87
N GLU A 38 0.93 11.41 -6.59
CA GLU A 38 -0.44 11.09 -6.98
C GLU A 38 -0.57 11.12 -8.51
N LEU A 39 0.19 12.01 -9.17
CA LEU A 39 0.36 11.98 -10.63
C LEU A 39 0.98 10.65 -11.10
N GLY A 40 2.01 10.14 -10.41
CA GLY A 40 2.63 8.83 -10.67
C GLY A 40 1.72 7.62 -10.46
N ILE A 41 0.99 7.57 -9.34
CA ILE A 41 0.02 6.49 -9.04
C ILE A 41 -1.11 6.50 -10.06
N VAL A 42 -1.70 7.68 -10.32
CA VAL A 42 -2.79 7.79 -11.30
C VAL A 42 -2.29 7.50 -12.71
N SER A 43 -1.07 7.91 -13.06
CA SER A 43 -0.41 7.52 -14.30
C SER A 43 -0.31 5.99 -14.43
N ALA A 44 0.14 5.29 -13.39
CA ALA A 44 0.28 3.84 -13.39
C ALA A 44 -1.08 3.11 -13.45
N MET A 45 -2.11 3.63 -12.78
CA MET A 45 -3.42 2.97 -12.70
C MET A 45 -4.36 3.31 -13.87
N TRP A 46 -4.24 4.52 -14.45
CA TRP A 46 -5.10 5.00 -15.54
C TRP A 46 -4.45 4.86 -16.92
N ASN A 47 -3.24 4.31 -17.01
CA ASN A 47 -2.68 3.93 -18.30
C ASN A 47 -3.52 2.81 -18.96
N GLU A 48 -3.32 2.62 -20.27
CA GLU A 48 -4.09 1.64 -21.04
C GLU A 48 -3.85 0.20 -20.55
N HIS A 49 -2.61 -0.10 -20.13
CA HIS A 49 -2.20 -1.42 -19.65
C HIS A 49 -3.00 -1.90 -18.43
N CYS A 50 -3.22 -1.02 -17.44
CA CYS A 50 -3.96 -1.35 -16.22
C CYS A 50 -5.46 -1.14 -16.35
N SER A 51 -5.88 -0.03 -16.97
CA SER A 51 -7.30 0.38 -16.97
C SER A 51 -8.12 -0.20 -18.11
N TYR A 52 -7.47 -0.65 -19.19
CA TYR A 52 -8.11 -1.06 -20.44
C TYR A 52 -9.07 0.01 -20.99
N LYS A 53 -8.80 1.29 -20.73
CA LYS A 53 -9.75 2.40 -20.96
C LYS A 53 -10.29 2.47 -22.39
N SER A 54 -9.49 2.15 -23.41
CA SER A 54 -9.94 2.14 -24.80
C SER A 54 -10.61 0.82 -25.21
N SER A 55 -10.19 -0.31 -24.64
CA SER A 55 -10.58 -1.65 -25.07
C SER A 55 -11.76 -2.24 -24.29
N LYS A 56 -11.95 -1.84 -23.02
CA LYS A 56 -12.98 -2.36 -22.10
C LYS A 56 -14.40 -2.27 -22.68
N VAL A 57 -14.72 -1.23 -23.45
CA VAL A 57 -16.02 -1.07 -24.09
C VAL A 57 -16.28 -2.17 -25.14
N TRP A 58 -15.25 -2.55 -25.89
CA TRP A 58 -15.34 -3.58 -26.93
C TRP A 58 -15.29 -4.98 -26.32
N LEU A 59 -14.46 -5.19 -25.30
CA LEU A 59 -14.34 -6.48 -24.61
C LEU A 59 -15.67 -6.92 -23.96
N ARG A 60 -16.49 -5.97 -23.50
CA ARG A 60 -17.85 -6.24 -23.00
C ARG A 60 -18.81 -6.82 -24.03
N THR A 61 -18.51 -6.72 -25.32
CA THR A 61 -19.34 -7.29 -26.39
C THR A 61 -19.08 -8.78 -26.63
N LEU A 62 -17.98 -9.31 -26.08
CA LEU A 62 -17.61 -10.70 -26.24
C LEU A 62 -18.50 -11.60 -25.37
N PRO A 63 -18.95 -12.76 -25.87
CA PRO A 63 -19.69 -13.71 -25.06
C PRO A 63 -18.76 -14.33 -23.99
N THR A 64 -19.15 -14.22 -22.72
CA THR A 64 -18.35 -14.69 -21.57
C THR A 64 -18.99 -15.85 -20.81
N THR A 65 -20.17 -16.30 -21.23
CA THR A 65 -20.93 -17.37 -20.58
C THR A 65 -21.01 -18.60 -21.47
N GLY A 66 -21.03 -19.78 -20.84
CA GLY A 66 -21.21 -21.04 -21.55
C GLY A 66 -21.33 -22.20 -20.56
N PRO A 67 -21.87 -23.36 -20.99
CA PRO A 67 -22.17 -24.48 -20.09
C PRO A 67 -20.97 -25.05 -19.35
N ARG A 68 -19.76 -24.89 -19.90
CA ARG A 68 -18.51 -25.36 -19.32
C ARG A 68 -17.67 -24.25 -18.70
N VAL A 69 -18.14 -23.00 -18.71
CA VAL A 69 -17.40 -21.88 -18.12
C VAL A 69 -17.64 -21.89 -16.62
N ILE A 70 -16.58 -22.17 -15.85
CA ILE A 70 -16.60 -22.08 -14.39
C ILE A 70 -16.31 -20.63 -13.97
N GLN A 71 -15.27 -20.04 -14.57
CA GLN A 71 -14.88 -18.65 -14.31
C GLN A 71 -14.57 -17.93 -15.63
N GLY A 72 -15.32 -16.86 -15.89
CA GLY A 72 -15.09 -15.93 -17.00
C GLY A 72 -14.13 -14.78 -16.62
N PRO A 73 -14.10 -13.69 -17.41
CA PRO A 73 -13.28 -12.52 -17.08
C PRO A 73 -13.65 -11.92 -15.72
N GLY A 74 -12.63 -11.59 -14.91
CA GLY A 74 -12.81 -10.99 -13.58
C GLY A 74 -11.79 -11.47 -12.53
N GLU A 75 -11.14 -12.61 -12.79
CA GLU A 75 -10.06 -13.18 -11.99
C GLU A 75 -8.77 -13.24 -12.82
N ASN A 76 -7.67 -13.72 -12.23
CA ASN A 76 -6.38 -13.82 -12.90
C ASN A 76 -6.43 -14.67 -14.16
N ALA A 77 -7.20 -15.77 -14.17
CA ALA A 77 -7.32 -16.64 -15.35
C ALA A 77 -8.74 -17.16 -15.57
N GLY A 78 -9.02 -17.57 -16.81
CA GLY A 78 -10.29 -18.21 -17.17
C GLY A 78 -10.27 -19.69 -16.82
N VAL A 79 -11.44 -20.22 -16.41
CA VAL A 79 -11.57 -21.62 -15.97
C VAL A 79 -12.71 -22.31 -16.71
N VAL A 80 -12.41 -23.47 -17.29
CA VAL A 80 -13.40 -24.30 -18.00
C VAL A 80 -13.40 -25.74 -17.51
N ASP A 81 -14.60 -26.30 -17.35
CA ASP A 81 -14.82 -27.72 -17.04
C ASP A 81 -14.46 -28.59 -18.26
N ILE A 82 -13.63 -29.61 -18.02
CA ILE A 82 -13.26 -30.60 -19.03
C ILE A 82 -13.86 -31.99 -18.77
N GLY A 83 -14.67 -32.15 -17.73
CA GLY A 83 -15.26 -33.41 -17.29
C GLY A 83 -14.42 -34.11 -16.22
N ASP A 84 -14.94 -35.23 -15.71
CA ASP A 84 -14.29 -36.08 -14.70
C ASP A 84 -13.86 -35.35 -13.40
N GLY A 85 -14.54 -34.24 -13.07
CA GLY A 85 -14.23 -33.40 -11.92
C GLY A 85 -12.96 -32.55 -12.10
N LEU A 86 -12.50 -32.37 -13.34
CA LEU A 86 -11.30 -31.61 -13.69
C LEU A 86 -11.66 -30.32 -14.43
N ALA A 87 -10.87 -29.29 -14.19
CA ALA A 87 -10.94 -28.01 -14.86
C ALA A 87 -9.59 -27.65 -15.49
N VAL A 88 -9.66 -26.94 -16.61
CA VAL A 88 -8.52 -26.28 -17.22
C VAL A 88 -8.56 -24.81 -16.87
N VAL A 89 -7.44 -24.32 -16.33
CA VAL A 89 -7.22 -22.90 -16.06
C VAL A 89 -6.22 -22.37 -17.08
N PHE A 90 -6.56 -21.27 -17.74
CA PHE A 90 -5.70 -20.71 -18.77
C PHE A 90 -5.85 -19.20 -18.90
N LYS A 91 -4.75 -18.57 -19.29
CA LYS A 91 -4.69 -17.14 -19.63
C LYS A 91 -3.63 -16.96 -20.71
N MET A 92 -3.73 -15.88 -21.47
CA MET A 92 -2.70 -15.40 -22.38
C MET A 92 -2.40 -13.95 -22.05
N GLU A 93 -1.12 -13.61 -21.92
CA GLU A 93 -0.64 -12.24 -21.72
C GLU A 93 0.35 -11.83 -22.81
N SER A 94 0.77 -10.56 -22.79
CA SER A 94 1.73 -10.02 -23.73
C SER A 94 2.84 -9.26 -23.02
N HIS A 95 4.07 -9.44 -23.47
CA HIS A 95 5.25 -8.74 -22.95
C HIS A 95 6.04 -8.04 -24.07
N ASN A 96 5.28 -7.45 -25.01
CA ASN A 96 5.77 -6.91 -26.28
C ASN A 96 6.91 -5.88 -26.13
N HIS A 97 6.62 -4.80 -25.39
CA HIS A 97 7.54 -3.67 -25.20
C HIS A 97 8.85 -4.10 -24.52
N PRO A 98 8.81 -4.78 -23.35
CA PRO A 98 10.02 -5.31 -22.71
C PRO A 98 10.81 -6.23 -23.65
N SER A 99 10.14 -7.16 -24.35
CA SER A 99 10.81 -8.10 -25.27
C SER A 99 11.43 -7.44 -26.50
N PHE A 100 10.96 -6.26 -26.91
CA PHE A 100 11.62 -5.53 -28.01
C PHE A 100 12.92 -4.85 -27.57
N ILE A 101 12.97 -4.41 -26.30
CA ILE A 101 14.11 -3.69 -25.70
C ILE A 101 15.20 -4.67 -25.23
N GLU A 102 14.79 -5.65 -24.43
CA GLU A 102 15.63 -6.73 -23.90
C GLU A 102 14.87 -8.06 -24.13
N PRO A 103 15.23 -8.80 -25.19
CA PRO A 103 14.41 -9.91 -25.66
C PRO A 103 14.43 -11.14 -24.75
N TYR A 104 15.51 -11.37 -23.99
CA TYR A 104 15.62 -12.56 -23.14
C TYR A 104 14.77 -12.39 -21.87
N GLN A 105 15.05 -11.34 -21.11
CA GLN A 105 14.39 -11.00 -19.86
C GLN A 105 12.94 -10.58 -20.10
N GLY A 106 12.68 -9.78 -21.13
CA GLY A 106 11.32 -9.38 -21.48
C GLY A 106 10.43 -10.59 -21.78
N ALA A 107 10.94 -11.57 -22.54
CA ALA A 107 10.16 -12.78 -22.84
C ALA A 107 10.09 -13.74 -21.64
N GLY A 108 11.16 -13.87 -20.86
CA GLY A 108 11.21 -14.72 -19.67
C GLY A 108 10.23 -14.27 -18.59
N THR A 109 10.21 -12.97 -18.26
CA THR A 109 9.28 -12.40 -17.28
C THR A 109 7.82 -12.51 -17.71
N GLY A 110 7.53 -12.42 -19.02
CA GLY A 110 6.20 -12.70 -19.56
C GLY A 110 5.77 -14.17 -19.37
N VAL A 111 6.71 -15.12 -19.41
CA VAL A 111 6.43 -16.53 -19.07
C VAL A 111 6.20 -16.69 -17.56
N GLY A 112 7.00 -16.05 -16.71
CA GLY A 112 6.80 -16.10 -15.26
C GLY A 112 5.43 -15.56 -14.85
N GLY A 113 5.06 -14.36 -15.33
CA GLY A 113 3.75 -13.74 -15.05
C GLY A 113 2.58 -14.66 -15.38
N ILE A 114 2.55 -15.22 -16.60
CA ILE A 114 1.44 -16.07 -17.01
C ILE A 114 1.36 -17.39 -16.25
N LEU A 115 2.50 -17.92 -15.78
CA LEU A 115 2.52 -19.09 -14.91
C LEU A 115 1.93 -18.77 -13.53
N ARG A 116 2.24 -17.59 -12.96
CA ARG A 116 1.67 -17.10 -11.69
C ARG A 116 0.17 -16.95 -11.75
N ASP A 117 -0.35 -16.35 -12.81
CA ASP A 117 -1.80 -16.23 -13.01
C ASP A 117 -2.52 -17.58 -12.94
N VAL A 118 -1.93 -18.62 -13.52
CA VAL A 118 -2.52 -19.96 -13.54
C VAL A 118 -2.43 -20.62 -12.17
N PHE A 119 -1.27 -20.57 -11.50
CA PHE A 119 -1.12 -21.29 -10.23
C PHE A 119 -1.75 -20.58 -9.03
N THR A 120 -1.97 -19.26 -9.10
CA THR A 120 -2.74 -18.53 -8.10
C THR A 120 -4.23 -18.92 -8.10
N MET A 121 -4.74 -19.44 -9.22
CA MET A 121 -6.09 -20.02 -9.28
C MET A 121 -6.16 -21.47 -8.74
N GLY A 122 -5.07 -21.99 -8.16
CA GLY A 122 -4.98 -23.37 -7.64
C GLY A 122 -4.63 -24.43 -8.68
N ALA A 123 -4.35 -24.04 -9.93
CA ALA A 123 -4.04 -24.98 -10.99
C ALA A 123 -2.54 -25.21 -11.15
N ARG A 124 -2.13 -26.47 -11.27
CA ARG A 124 -0.74 -26.78 -11.62
C ARG A 124 -0.52 -26.49 -13.11
N PRO A 125 0.39 -25.58 -13.50
CA PRO A 125 0.70 -25.38 -14.91
C PRO A 125 1.32 -26.67 -15.49
N ILE A 126 0.80 -27.11 -16.64
CA ILE A 126 1.24 -28.35 -17.33
C ILE A 126 1.78 -28.07 -18.73
N ALA A 127 1.43 -26.93 -19.31
CA ALA A 127 1.86 -26.55 -20.64
C ALA A 127 1.90 -25.03 -20.77
N ALA A 128 2.88 -24.55 -21.54
CA ALA A 128 2.93 -23.19 -22.03
C ALA A 128 2.78 -23.18 -23.57
N LEU A 129 2.27 -22.08 -24.10
CA LEU A 129 2.21 -21.80 -25.54
C LEU A 129 2.65 -20.37 -25.79
N ASN A 130 3.09 -20.08 -27.02
CA ASN A 130 3.44 -18.72 -27.41
C ASN A 130 2.80 -18.30 -28.74
N ALA A 131 2.50 -17.01 -28.88
CA ALA A 131 2.13 -16.40 -30.13
C ALA A 131 3.10 -15.25 -30.42
N LEU A 132 4.03 -15.50 -31.34
CA LEU A 132 5.14 -14.62 -31.65
C LEU A 132 4.96 -13.97 -33.02
N ARG A 133 5.15 -12.65 -33.10
CA ARG A 133 5.18 -11.91 -34.36
C ARG A 133 6.47 -11.11 -34.46
N PHE A 134 7.25 -11.39 -35.50
CA PHE A 134 8.52 -10.71 -35.77
C PHE A 134 8.46 -9.93 -37.08
N GLY A 135 9.41 -9.01 -37.23
CA GLY A 135 9.63 -8.25 -38.46
C GLY A 135 10.01 -9.13 -39.65
N ASP A 136 10.33 -8.47 -40.76
CA ASP A 136 10.91 -9.11 -41.94
C ASP A 136 12.18 -9.90 -41.58
N CYS A 137 12.36 -11.07 -42.21
CA CYS A 137 13.45 -11.99 -41.89
C CYS A 137 14.84 -11.44 -42.27
N HIS A 138 14.92 -10.46 -43.16
CA HIS A 138 16.14 -9.76 -43.55
C HIS A 138 16.37 -8.46 -42.76
N HIS A 139 15.41 -8.03 -41.93
CA HIS A 139 15.59 -6.85 -41.10
C HIS A 139 16.71 -7.08 -40.05
N PRO A 140 17.67 -6.15 -39.87
CA PRO A 140 18.87 -6.38 -39.07
C PRO A 140 18.60 -6.79 -37.62
N ARG A 141 17.53 -6.27 -36.99
CA ARG A 141 17.18 -6.59 -35.59
C ARG A 141 16.45 -7.94 -35.43
N THR A 142 15.77 -8.43 -36.48
CA THR A 142 14.86 -9.58 -36.36
C THR A 142 15.57 -10.83 -35.83
N ARG A 143 16.78 -11.12 -36.32
CA ARG A 143 17.55 -12.29 -35.86
C ARG A 143 17.91 -12.23 -34.39
N HIS A 144 18.29 -11.05 -33.87
CA HIS A 144 18.62 -10.86 -32.46
C HIS A 144 17.37 -11.02 -31.57
N LEU A 145 16.26 -10.41 -31.98
CA LEU A 145 14.99 -10.48 -31.25
C LEU A 145 14.47 -11.92 -31.15
N ILE A 146 14.49 -12.67 -32.25
CA ILE A 146 14.09 -14.09 -32.25
C ILE A 146 14.97 -14.91 -31.32
N ALA A 147 16.29 -14.75 -31.42
CA ALA A 147 17.23 -15.51 -30.61
C ALA A 147 17.02 -15.23 -29.11
N GLY A 148 16.87 -13.96 -28.72
CA GLY A 148 16.63 -13.58 -27.35
C GLY A 148 15.28 -14.04 -26.82
N VAL A 149 14.19 -13.83 -27.57
CA VAL A 149 12.83 -14.19 -27.13
C VAL A 149 12.70 -15.70 -26.96
N VAL A 150 13.17 -16.49 -27.93
CA VAL A 150 13.08 -17.96 -27.85
C VAL A 150 13.97 -18.48 -26.71
N ALA A 151 15.16 -17.90 -26.52
CA ALA A 151 16.04 -18.26 -25.41
C ALA A 151 15.43 -17.87 -24.05
N GLY A 152 14.76 -16.72 -23.93
CA GLY A 152 14.09 -16.27 -22.72
C GLY A 152 12.91 -17.15 -22.34
N ILE A 153 12.03 -17.45 -23.31
CA ILE A 153 10.89 -18.37 -23.12
C ILE A 153 11.39 -19.75 -22.70
N GLY A 154 12.37 -20.28 -23.43
CA GLY A 154 12.97 -21.58 -23.12
C GLY A 154 13.67 -21.59 -21.78
N GLY A 155 14.46 -20.55 -21.48
CA GLY A 155 15.21 -20.42 -20.23
C GLY A 155 14.30 -20.41 -19.01
N TYR A 156 13.21 -19.63 -19.06
CA TYR A 156 12.25 -19.56 -17.97
C TYR A 156 11.44 -20.84 -17.84
N GLY A 157 10.78 -21.28 -18.92
CA GLY A 157 9.91 -22.46 -18.91
C GLY A 157 10.64 -23.76 -18.57
N ASN A 158 11.85 -23.96 -19.11
CA ASN A 158 12.65 -25.17 -18.81
C ASN A 158 13.13 -25.19 -17.35
N SER A 159 13.53 -24.04 -16.80
CA SER A 159 13.99 -23.95 -15.41
C SER A 159 12.83 -24.11 -14.42
N PHE A 160 11.68 -23.52 -14.73
CA PHE A 160 10.45 -23.68 -13.95
C PHE A 160 9.86 -25.09 -14.07
N GLY A 161 10.15 -25.79 -15.17
CA GLY A 161 9.72 -27.16 -15.42
C GLY A 161 8.35 -27.28 -16.10
N VAL A 162 7.94 -26.28 -16.89
CA VAL A 162 6.70 -26.31 -17.68
C VAL A 162 7.03 -26.24 -19.16
N PRO A 163 6.67 -27.28 -19.96
CA PRO A 163 7.06 -27.35 -21.35
C PRO A 163 6.27 -26.35 -22.21
N THR A 164 6.96 -25.64 -23.11
CA THR A 164 6.29 -24.95 -24.22
C THR A 164 5.92 -25.98 -25.28
N VAL A 165 4.65 -26.38 -25.33
CA VAL A 165 4.18 -27.53 -26.14
C VAL A 165 3.77 -27.14 -27.56
N GLY A 166 3.62 -25.86 -27.83
CA GLY A 166 3.21 -25.37 -29.14
C GLY A 166 3.14 -23.85 -29.20
N GLY A 167 2.73 -23.33 -30.35
CA GLY A 167 2.60 -21.91 -30.55
C GLY A 167 2.38 -21.52 -32.00
N SER A 168 2.44 -20.22 -32.26
CA SER A 168 2.28 -19.62 -33.58
C SER A 168 3.36 -18.57 -33.80
N VAL A 169 4.19 -18.75 -34.83
CA VAL A 169 5.21 -17.77 -35.23
C VAL A 169 4.84 -17.19 -36.59
N GLY A 170 4.87 -15.87 -36.71
CA GLY A 170 4.62 -15.15 -37.96
C GLY A 170 5.63 -14.04 -38.20
N PHE A 171 5.92 -13.79 -39.48
CA PHE A 171 6.86 -12.76 -39.94
C PHE A 171 6.13 -11.79 -40.85
N HIS A 172 6.26 -10.49 -40.58
CA HIS A 172 5.71 -9.47 -41.45
C HIS A 172 6.44 -8.14 -41.20
N GLU A 173 6.73 -7.38 -42.27
CA GLU A 173 7.47 -6.11 -42.20
C GLU A 173 6.86 -5.09 -41.21
N ARG A 174 5.54 -5.13 -41.01
CA ARG A 174 4.80 -4.31 -40.04
C ARG A 174 5.29 -4.45 -38.59
N TYR A 175 5.98 -5.54 -38.25
CA TYR A 175 6.55 -5.79 -36.93
C TYR A 175 8.05 -5.45 -36.85
N ASN A 176 8.62 -4.79 -37.86
CA ASN A 176 10.03 -4.33 -37.83
C ASN A 176 10.31 -3.38 -36.66
N GLY A 177 9.32 -2.56 -36.30
CA GLY A 177 9.43 -1.56 -35.22
C GLY A 177 8.91 -2.03 -33.85
N ASN A 178 8.10 -3.09 -33.81
CA ASN A 178 7.62 -3.69 -32.56
C ASN A 178 7.23 -5.15 -32.77
N ILE A 179 7.72 -6.03 -31.93
CA ILE A 179 7.39 -7.46 -31.97
C ILE A 179 6.21 -7.75 -31.05
N LEU A 180 5.47 -8.83 -31.33
CA LEU A 180 4.48 -9.36 -30.39
C LEU A 180 5.04 -10.61 -29.74
N VAL A 181 5.05 -10.61 -28.41
CA VAL A 181 5.49 -11.73 -27.58
C VAL A 181 4.38 -12.02 -26.59
N ASN A 182 3.49 -12.92 -27.01
CA ASN A 182 2.40 -13.39 -26.19
C ASN A 182 2.73 -14.77 -25.62
N ALA A 183 2.53 -14.93 -24.30
CA ALA A 183 2.73 -16.17 -23.58
C ALA A 183 1.40 -16.63 -22.98
N MET A 184 1.10 -17.92 -23.11
CA MET A 184 -0.07 -18.57 -22.54
C MET A 184 0.39 -19.69 -21.64
N ALA A 185 -0.27 -19.84 -20.50
CA ALA A 185 -0.14 -21.00 -19.65
C ALA A 185 -1.46 -21.74 -19.57
N VAL A 186 -1.35 -23.06 -19.46
CA VAL A 186 -2.47 -23.99 -19.26
C VAL A 186 -2.14 -24.82 -18.03
N GLY A 187 -3.02 -24.75 -17.04
CA GLY A 187 -2.96 -25.55 -15.83
C GLY A 187 -4.18 -26.45 -15.66
N ILE A 188 -4.01 -27.44 -14.80
CA ILE A 188 -5.07 -28.37 -14.42
C ILE A 188 -5.35 -28.26 -12.92
N ALA A 189 -6.63 -28.24 -12.57
CA ALA A 189 -7.13 -28.26 -11.19
C ALA A 189 -8.37 -29.16 -11.12
N LYS A 190 -8.79 -29.52 -9.90
CA LYS A 190 -10.14 -30.07 -9.73
C LYS A 190 -11.16 -28.93 -9.74
N THR A 191 -12.38 -29.23 -10.17
CA THR A 191 -13.46 -28.23 -10.26
C THR A 191 -13.84 -27.61 -8.91
N ASP A 192 -13.58 -28.30 -7.80
CA ASP A 192 -13.85 -27.87 -6.42
C ASP A 192 -12.61 -27.32 -5.68
N GLU A 193 -11.45 -27.26 -6.34
CA GLU A 193 -10.19 -26.76 -5.80
C GLU A 193 -9.71 -25.48 -6.53
N ILE A 194 -10.65 -24.73 -7.13
CA ILE A 194 -10.37 -23.45 -7.77
C ILE A 194 -10.31 -22.34 -6.73
N PHE A 195 -9.23 -21.57 -6.73
CA PHE A 195 -9.03 -20.41 -5.88
C PHE A 195 -9.42 -19.12 -6.60
N TYR A 196 -10.00 -18.19 -5.85
CA TYR A 196 -10.43 -16.88 -6.34
C TYR A 196 -9.73 -15.79 -5.53
N ALA A 197 -9.50 -14.62 -6.13
CA ALA A 197 -8.87 -13.46 -5.50
C ALA A 197 -9.85 -12.71 -4.56
N ALA A 198 -10.70 -13.44 -3.83
CA ALA A 198 -11.68 -12.91 -2.90
C ALA A 198 -11.27 -13.25 -1.45
N ALA A 199 -10.42 -12.40 -0.87
CA ALA A 199 -10.08 -12.49 0.55
C ALA A 199 -11.34 -12.26 1.38
N THR A 200 -11.83 -13.33 2.02
CA THR A 200 -12.95 -13.28 2.96
C THR A 200 -12.44 -13.74 4.32
N GLY A 201 -13.06 -13.27 5.40
CA GLY A 201 -12.69 -13.67 6.75
C GLY A 201 -11.75 -12.70 7.44
N VAL A 202 -12.30 -12.07 8.45
CA VAL A 202 -11.72 -11.11 9.39
C VAL A 202 -10.63 -11.77 10.24
N GLY A 203 -9.51 -11.08 10.51
CA GLY A 203 -8.41 -11.57 11.36
C GLY A 203 -7.45 -12.57 10.71
N ARG A 204 -7.44 -12.66 9.36
CA ARG A 204 -6.54 -13.53 8.61
C ARG A 204 -5.29 -12.76 8.19
N ALA A 205 -4.12 -13.33 8.47
CA ALA A 205 -2.85 -12.71 8.11
C ALA A 205 -2.68 -12.61 6.58
N ILE A 206 -2.22 -11.46 6.10
CA ILE A 206 -1.75 -11.28 4.72
C ILE A 206 -0.27 -11.64 4.70
N VAL A 207 0.11 -12.55 3.80
CA VAL A 207 1.48 -13.08 3.71
C VAL A 207 2.04 -12.76 2.33
N TYR A 208 3.15 -12.03 2.32
CA TYR A 208 3.98 -11.85 1.12
C TYR A 208 4.84 -13.09 0.91
N LEU A 209 4.78 -13.68 -0.29
CA LEU A 209 5.50 -14.91 -0.63
C LEU A 209 6.19 -14.76 -1.99
N GLY A 210 7.52 -14.77 -2.02
CA GLY A 210 8.29 -14.62 -3.26
C GLY A 210 9.67 -13.99 -3.04
N SER A 211 10.32 -13.60 -4.15
CA SER A 211 11.55 -12.80 -4.15
C SER A 211 11.31 -11.43 -3.52
N LYS A 212 12.35 -10.78 -3.01
CA LYS A 212 12.25 -9.41 -2.49
C LYS A 212 11.91 -8.43 -3.61
N THR A 213 11.11 -7.41 -3.31
CA THR A 213 10.90 -6.26 -4.22
C THR A 213 12.25 -5.56 -4.46
N GLY A 214 12.53 -5.15 -5.70
CA GLY A 214 13.73 -4.40 -6.06
C GLY A 214 13.41 -3.36 -7.15
N ARG A 215 14.40 -2.59 -7.61
CA ARG A 215 14.25 -1.49 -8.61
C ARG A 215 13.89 -1.92 -10.04
N ASP A 216 13.58 -3.19 -10.25
CA ASP A 216 13.26 -3.76 -11.55
C ASP A 216 11.85 -3.34 -11.99
N GLY A 217 11.68 -2.78 -13.19
CA GLY A 217 10.35 -2.50 -13.73
C GLY A 217 9.71 -1.17 -13.34
N ILE A 218 10.46 -0.22 -12.76
CA ILE A 218 9.97 1.15 -12.50
C ILE A 218 9.48 1.78 -13.82
N HIS A 219 8.24 2.30 -13.82
CA HIS A 219 7.48 2.73 -15.01
C HIS A 219 7.12 1.63 -16.03
N GLY A 220 7.17 0.35 -15.67
CA GLY A 220 6.87 -0.77 -16.56
C GLY A 220 5.51 -0.66 -17.25
N ALA A 221 4.45 -0.33 -16.51
CA ALA A 221 3.09 -0.18 -17.02
C ALA A 221 2.93 1.06 -17.95
N THR A 222 3.58 2.17 -17.59
CA THR A 222 3.60 3.41 -18.39
C THR A 222 4.42 3.22 -19.66
N MET A 223 5.57 2.54 -19.59
CA MET A 223 6.41 2.16 -20.73
C MET A 223 5.67 1.22 -21.67
N ALA A 224 4.95 0.22 -21.15
CA ALA A 224 4.17 -0.71 -21.97
C ALA A 224 3.07 -0.02 -22.78
N SER A 225 2.69 1.21 -22.38
CA SER A 225 1.66 2.04 -23.01
C SER A 225 2.21 3.13 -23.96
N ALA A 226 3.54 3.26 -24.12
CA ALA A 226 4.18 4.31 -24.93
C ALA A 226 4.43 3.88 -26.40
N GLU A 227 4.67 4.83 -27.31
CA GLU A 227 5.11 4.55 -28.70
C GLU A 227 6.65 4.49 -28.82
N PHE A 228 7.17 3.80 -29.84
CA PHE A 228 8.62 3.66 -30.07
C PHE A 228 9.25 4.96 -30.58
N GLY A 229 10.25 5.47 -29.86
CA GLY A 229 11.13 6.58 -30.26
C GLY A 229 12.59 6.16 -30.41
N ALA A 230 13.47 7.11 -30.75
CA ALA A 230 14.91 6.89 -30.95
C ALA A 230 15.64 6.41 -29.66
N ASP A 231 15.07 6.64 -28.48
CA ASP A 231 15.70 6.41 -27.17
C ASP A 231 15.30 5.06 -26.53
N ALA A 232 14.77 4.12 -27.32
CA ALA A 232 14.30 2.82 -26.81
C ALA A 232 15.41 1.97 -26.14
N GLU A 233 16.68 2.17 -26.52
CA GLU A 233 17.82 1.46 -25.91
C GLU A 233 18.15 1.97 -24.50
N GLU A 234 17.87 3.24 -24.18
CA GLU A 234 18.13 3.83 -22.85
C GLU A 234 17.20 3.25 -21.77
N LYS A 235 16.11 2.59 -22.18
CA LYS A 235 15.12 1.93 -21.29
C LYS A 235 15.47 0.48 -20.95
N ARG A 236 16.62 -0.06 -21.38
CA ARG A 236 17.05 -1.43 -21.01
C ARG A 236 17.12 -1.70 -19.49
N PRO A 237 17.61 -0.79 -18.65
CA PRO A 237 17.71 -1.03 -17.20
C PRO A 237 16.37 -1.18 -16.49
N THR A 238 15.25 -0.81 -17.13
CA THR A 238 13.91 -0.95 -16.54
C THR A 238 13.26 -2.30 -16.86
N VAL A 239 13.90 -3.17 -17.65
CA VAL A 239 13.36 -4.51 -17.93
C VAL A 239 13.72 -5.46 -16.78
N GLN A 240 12.68 -5.99 -16.14
CA GLN A 240 12.82 -6.89 -15.00
C GLN A 240 13.54 -8.19 -15.36
N VAL A 241 14.38 -8.67 -14.43
CA VAL A 241 15.04 -9.98 -14.51
C VAL A 241 14.25 -10.96 -13.67
N GLY A 242 13.77 -12.04 -14.28
CA GLY A 242 12.98 -13.04 -13.56
C GLY A 242 13.82 -14.22 -13.04
N ASP A 243 13.48 -14.74 -11.87
CA ASP A 243 14.09 -15.95 -11.27
C ASP A 243 13.12 -17.16 -11.36
N PRO A 244 13.25 -18.00 -12.39
CA PRO A 244 12.38 -19.16 -12.57
C PRO A 244 12.60 -20.25 -11.52
N PHE A 245 13.77 -20.29 -10.86
CA PHE A 245 14.05 -21.30 -9.84
C PHE A 245 13.34 -20.96 -8.54
N ALA A 246 13.38 -19.69 -8.12
CA ALA A 246 12.61 -19.20 -6.99
C ALA A 246 11.10 -19.33 -7.25
N GLU A 247 10.64 -18.98 -8.45
CA GLU A 247 9.22 -19.09 -8.78
C GLU A 247 8.72 -20.54 -8.83
N LYS A 248 9.57 -21.51 -9.18
CA LYS A 248 9.24 -22.93 -9.05
C LYS A 248 9.01 -23.31 -7.59
N LEU A 249 9.84 -22.85 -6.67
CA LEU A 249 9.62 -23.07 -5.24
C LEU A 249 8.32 -22.40 -4.77
N LEU A 250 8.04 -21.20 -5.28
CA LEU A 250 6.80 -20.47 -5.02
C LEU A 250 5.57 -21.26 -5.47
N LEU A 251 5.59 -21.84 -6.68
CA LEU A 251 4.53 -22.71 -7.19
C LEU A 251 4.24 -23.87 -6.23
N GLU A 252 5.28 -24.61 -5.82
CA GLU A 252 5.07 -25.78 -4.97
C GLU A 252 4.53 -25.36 -3.59
N ALA A 253 5.08 -24.29 -3.00
CA ALA A 253 4.59 -23.74 -1.74
C ALA A 253 3.11 -23.31 -1.85
N CYS A 254 2.74 -22.56 -2.90
CA CYS A 254 1.37 -22.11 -3.14
C CYS A 254 0.38 -23.27 -3.25
N LEU A 255 0.70 -24.31 -4.04
CA LEU A 255 -0.18 -25.47 -4.18
C LEU A 255 -0.28 -26.29 -2.89
N GLU A 256 0.80 -26.39 -2.11
CA GLU A 256 0.80 -27.09 -0.82
C GLU A 256 -0.05 -26.36 0.24
N ILE A 257 0.11 -25.04 0.39
CA ILE A 257 -0.66 -24.25 1.37
C ILE A 257 -2.14 -24.16 1.00
N MET A 258 -2.47 -24.13 -0.29
CA MET A 258 -3.84 -24.22 -0.78
C MET A 258 -4.47 -25.57 -0.43
N LYS A 259 -3.76 -26.66 -0.74
CA LYS A 259 -4.22 -28.02 -0.42
C LYS A 259 -4.38 -28.26 1.09
N ALA A 260 -3.53 -27.63 1.90
CA ALA A 260 -3.62 -27.69 3.36
C ALA A 260 -4.78 -26.84 3.94
N GLY A 261 -5.45 -26.03 3.12
CA GLY A 261 -6.50 -25.10 3.59
C GLY A 261 -5.96 -23.94 4.43
N CYS A 262 -4.66 -23.63 4.30
CA CYS A 262 -4.00 -22.56 5.05
C CYS A 262 -4.25 -21.17 4.42
N VAL A 263 -4.67 -21.13 3.15
CA VAL A 263 -4.89 -19.90 2.38
C VAL A 263 -6.34 -19.83 1.95
N VAL A 264 -6.90 -18.62 2.00
CA VAL A 264 -8.32 -18.35 1.68
C VAL A 264 -8.45 -17.59 0.37
N ALA A 265 -7.47 -16.72 0.10
CA ALA A 265 -7.30 -16.04 -1.16
C ALA A 265 -5.82 -15.87 -1.40
N ILE A 266 -5.43 -15.88 -2.64
CA ILE A 266 -4.08 -15.57 -3.09
C ILE A 266 -4.20 -14.59 -4.25
N GLN A 267 -3.24 -13.68 -4.35
CA GLN A 267 -3.15 -12.78 -5.47
C GLN A 267 -1.70 -12.68 -5.89
N ASP A 268 -1.46 -12.56 -7.19
CA ASP A 268 -0.13 -12.25 -7.69
C ASP A 268 0.20 -10.77 -7.41
N MET A 269 1.48 -10.48 -7.18
CA MET A 269 1.94 -9.11 -7.07
C MET A 269 2.56 -8.68 -8.39
N GLY A 270 1.82 -7.85 -9.11
CA GLY A 270 2.31 -6.99 -10.18
C GLY A 270 2.91 -5.70 -9.61
N ALA A 271 2.44 -4.54 -10.04
CA ALA A 271 2.97 -3.25 -9.57
C ALA A 271 2.44 -2.82 -8.17
N ALA A 272 3.32 -2.40 -7.21
CA ALA A 272 3.09 -1.38 -6.14
C ALA A 272 3.26 -1.61 -4.57
N GLY A 273 3.96 -2.62 -4.00
CA GLY A 273 4.59 -2.53 -2.62
C GLY A 273 3.74 -2.59 -1.30
N LEU A 274 4.35 -2.38 -0.09
CA LEU A 274 3.79 -2.64 1.28
C LEU A 274 3.36 -1.40 2.12
N THR A 275 4.11 -0.29 2.21
CA THR A 275 3.61 0.97 2.84
C THR A 275 2.44 1.53 2.03
N CYS A 276 2.43 1.27 0.72
CA CYS A 276 1.26 1.45 -0.13
C CYS A 276 0.03 0.78 0.48
N SER A 277 0.13 -0.50 0.87
CA SER A 277 -0.97 -1.23 1.51
C SER A 277 -1.44 -0.58 2.82
N ALA A 278 -0.53 -0.12 3.69
CA ALA A 278 -0.94 0.52 4.95
C ALA A 278 -1.64 1.88 4.74
N VAL A 279 -1.17 2.68 3.79
CA VAL A 279 -1.82 3.96 3.43
C VAL A 279 -3.18 3.72 2.77
N GLU A 280 -3.28 2.71 1.91
CA GLU A 280 -4.55 2.29 1.29
C GLU A 280 -5.57 1.81 2.33
N MET A 281 -5.13 1.02 3.34
CA MET A 281 -5.98 0.61 4.46
C MET A 281 -6.54 1.80 5.22
N GLY A 282 -5.68 2.76 5.60
CA GLY A 282 -6.09 3.98 6.30
C GLY A 282 -7.06 4.85 5.48
N ALA A 283 -6.79 5.01 4.18
CA ALA A 283 -7.69 5.73 3.26
C ALA A 283 -9.05 5.02 3.10
N GLY A 284 -9.05 3.68 3.01
CA GLY A 284 -10.25 2.87 2.94
C GLY A 284 -11.15 3.04 4.17
N VAL A 285 -10.57 2.98 5.38
CA VAL A 285 -11.29 3.23 6.64
C VAL A 285 -11.84 4.66 6.67
N TYR A 286 -11.05 5.65 6.26
CA TYR A 286 -11.49 7.04 6.22
C TYR A 286 -12.68 7.27 5.27
N HIS A 287 -12.68 6.66 4.08
CA HIS A 287 -13.82 6.71 3.16
C HIS A 287 -15.03 5.96 3.69
N ALA A 288 -14.84 4.81 4.33
CA ALA A 288 -15.91 4.07 4.99
C ALA A 288 -16.54 4.89 6.12
N LEU A 289 -15.74 5.60 6.92
CA LEU A 289 -16.22 6.49 7.98
C LEU A 289 -17.09 7.60 7.41
N LYS A 290 -16.68 8.22 6.29
CA LYS A 290 -17.53 9.21 5.58
C LYS A 290 -18.89 8.63 5.22
N ALA A 291 -18.93 7.38 4.75
CA ALA A 291 -20.17 6.71 4.40
C ALA A 291 -21.04 6.41 5.64
N VAL A 292 -20.44 5.90 6.72
CA VAL A 292 -21.12 5.65 8.01
C VAL A 292 -21.74 6.94 8.55
N LEU A 293 -20.99 8.03 8.57
CA LEU A 293 -21.48 9.33 9.03
C LEU A 293 -22.68 9.81 8.20
N LYS A 294 -22.61 9.71 6.87
CA LYS A 294 -23.73 10.08 5.98
C LYS A 294 -24.97 9.23 6.22
N GLU A 295 -24.81 7.91 6.37
CA GLU A 295 -25.93 6.99 6.64
C GLU A 295 -26.65 7.32 7.94
N LYS A 296 -25.91 7.81 8.95
CA LYS A 296 -26.45 8.25 10.23
C LYS A 296 -26.90 9.72 10.23
N GLY A 297 -26.85 10.41 9.10
CA GLY A 297 -27.25 11.82 8.99
C GLY A 297 -26.31 12.80 9.69
N LEU A 298 -25.07 12.39 9.98
CA LEU A 298 -24.07 13.20 10.67
C LEU A 298 -23.25 14.05 9.69
N ASN A 299 -22.69 15.15 10.20
CA ASN A 299 -21.87 16.07 9.42
C ASN A 299 -20.56 15.41 8.96
N THR A 300 -20.17 15.63 7.70
CA THR A 300 -18.89 15.19 7.13
C THR A 300 -17.98 16.37 6.75
N GLY A 301 -18.18 17.52 7.37
CA GLY A 301 -17.26 18.65 7.29
C GLY A 301 -15.89 18.27 7.87
N LEU A 302 -14.83 18.83 7.31
CA LEU A 302 -13.46 18.51 7.70
C LEU A 302 -12.93 19.55 8.67
N GLY A 303 -12.25 19.10 9.72
CA GLY A 303 -11.43 19.93 10.59
C GLY A 303 -10.09 20.32 9.95
N ASP A 304 -9.25 21.00 10.71
CA ASP A 304 -7.96 21.53 10.24
C ASP A 304 -7.00 20.43 9.78
N GLU A 305 -7.04 19.27 10.43
CA GLU A 305 -6.20 18.12 10.11
C GLU A 305 -6.85 17.12 9.16
N GLY A 306 -7.99 17.49 8.57
CA GLY A 306 -8.70 16.68 7.57
C GLY A 306 -9.61 15.60 8.13
N GLY A 307 -9.66 15.41 9.45
CA GLY A 307 -10.65 14.51 10.09
C GLY A 307 -12.08 15.06 9.99
N PHE A 308 -13.08 14.18 10.05
CA PHE A 308 -14.49 14.61 10.09
C PHE A 308 -14.83 15.20 11.46
N ALA A 309 -15.65 16.25 11.48
CA ALA A 309 -16.12 16.92 12.70
C ALA A 309 -17.67 16.79 12.87
N PRO A 310 -18.20 15.58 13.14
CA PRO A 310 -19.61 15.42 13.48
C PRO A 310 -19.91 15.90 14.90
N ASN A 311 -21.15 16.32 15.15
CA ASN A 311 -21.63 16.54 16.52
C ASN A 311 -22.00 15.19 17.13
N LEU A 312 -21.30 14.79 18.19
CA LEU A 312 -21.49 13.51 18.87
C LEU A 312 -21.81 13.73 20.34
N GLU A 313 -22.51 12.78 20.95
CA GLU A 313 -22.92 12.85 22.37
C GLU A 313 -21.79 12.52 23.35
N SER A 314 -20.78 11.77 22.91
CA SER A 314 -19.64 11.36 23.72
C SER A 314 -18.44 10.99 22.84
N ASN A 315 -17.26 10.92 23.45
CA ASN A 315 -16.06 10.44 22.77
C ASN A 315 -16.14 8.92 22.48
N ARG A 316 -16.89 8.15 23.29
CA ARG A 316 -17.19 6.73 23.01
C ARG A 316 -17.96 6.57 21.70
N ALA A 317 -18.95 7.43 21.45
CA ALA A 317 -19.69 7.42 20.20
C ALA A 317 -18.77 7.66 18.98
N ALA A 318 -17.71 8.47 19.12
CA ALA A 318 -16.72 8.64 18.06
C ALA A 318 -15.94 7.34 17.80
N LEU A 319 -15.48 6.67 18.85
CA LEU A 319 -14.77 5.39 18.74
C LEU A 319 -15.65 4.29 18.13
N ASP A 320 -16.92 4.21 18.53
CA ASP A 320 -17.88 3.25 17.98
C ASP A 320 -18.10 3.45 16.47
N LEU A 321 -18.19 4.70 16.01
CA LEU A 321 -18.30 5.03 14.59
C LEU A 321 -17.03 4.63 13.80
N ILE A 322 -15.85 4.81 14.39
CA ILE A 322 -14.60 4.40 13.75
C ILE A 322 -14.51 2.87 13.70
N LEU A 323 -14.92 2.15 14.75
CA LEU A 323 -14.99 0.69 14.72
C LEU A 323 -15.96 0.16 13.65
N GLU A 324 -17.11 0.81 13.50
CA GLU A 324 -18.07 0.51 12.43
C GLU A 324 -17.44 0.76 11.04
N ALA A 325 -16.69 1.85 10.88
CA ALA A 325 -15.99 2.18 9.64
C ALA A 325 -14.87 1.18 9.30
N ILE A 326 -14.09 0.75 10.29
CA ILE A 326 -13.04 -0.27 10.13
C ILE A 326 -13.66 -1.57 9.60
N LYS A 327 -14.74 -2.04 10.23
CA LYS A 327 -15.46 -3.25 9.80
C LYS A 327 -16.07 -3.09 8.42
N LYS A 328 -16.66 -1.92 8.13
CA LYS A 328 -17.24 -1.62 6.82
C LYS A 328 -16.20 -1.55 5.70
N ALA A 329 -14.96 -1.17 6.02
CA ALA A 329 -13.83 -1.20 5.10
C ALA A 329 -13.24 -2.60 4.92
N GLY A 330 -13.74 -3.62 5.63
CA GLY A 330 -13.31 -5.01 5.50
C GLY A 330 -12.17 -5.42 6.44
N TYR A 331 -11.86 -4.61 7.46
CA TYR A 331 -10.76 -4.84 8.39
C TYR A 331 -11.26 -5.22 9.80
N GLU A 332 -10.43 -5.92 10.57
CA GLU A 332 -10.71 -6.23 11.97
C GLU A 332 -10.09 -5.19 12.92
N PRO A 333 -10.90 -4.57 13.80
CA PRO A 333 -10.35 -3.67 14.82
C PRO A 333 -9.39 -4.36 15.77
N GLY A 334 -8.22 -3.76 15.99
CA GLY A 334 -7.16 -4.27 16.86
C GLY A 334 -6.18 -5.23 16.17
N ALA A 335 -6.63 -6.03 15.20
CA ALA A 335 -5.73 -6.89 14.43
C ALA A 335 -5.14 -6.16 13.21
N ASP A 336 -5.99 -5.53 12.40
CA ASP A 336 -5.59 -4.87 11.15
C ASP A 336 -5.46 -3.36 11.32
N VAL A 337 -6.39 -2.75 12.07
CA VAL A 337 -6.42 -1.31 12.36
C VAL A 337 -6.75 -1.09 13.83
N ALA A 338 -5.86 -0.42 14.57
CA ALA A 338 -6.06 -0.07 15.97
C ALA A 338 -6.34 1.43 16.13
N LEU A 339 -6.81 1.82 17.31
CA LEU A 339 -7.19 3.20 17.62
C LEU A 339 -6.09 3.89 18.44
N ALA A 340 -5.92 5.19 18.22
CA ALA A 340 -5.11 6.05 19.05
C ALA A 340 -5.90 7.32 19.38
N LEU A 341 -5.67 7.86 20.59
CA LEU A 341 -6.30 9.08 21.06
C LEU A 341 -5.24 10.17 21.20
N ASP A 342 -5.56 11.35 20.70
CA ASP A 342 -4.96 12.61 21.15
C ASP A 342 -6.05 13.37 21.90
N VAL A 343 -5.84 13.54 23.20
CA VAL A 343 -6.83 14.14 24.08
C VAL A 343 -6.61 15.65 24.19
N ALA A 344 -5.36 16.13 24.11
CA ALA A 344 -5.00 17.52 24.36
C ALA A 344 -5.65 18.07 25.66
N ALA A 345 -5.52 17.35 26.77
CA ALA A 345 -6.30 17.61 27.99
C ALA A 345 -6.07 19.00 28.61
N SER A 346 -4.93 19.63 28.31
CA SER A 346 -4.62 21.00 28.70
C SER A 346 -5.66 22.00 28.18
N GLU A 347 -6.26 21.77 27.01
CA GLU A 347 -7.21 22.71 26.37
C GLU A 347 -8.55 22.83 27.10
N PHE A 348 -8.90 21.82 27.91
CA PHE A 348 -10.13 21.81 28.70
C PHE A 348 -9.88 21.69 30.20
N TYR A 349 -8.63 21.85 30.65
CA TYR A 349 -8.30 21.95 32.07
C TYR A 349 -8.50 23.38 32.57
N LYS A 350 -9.35 23.54 33.59
CA LYS A 350 -9.68 24.85 34.16
C LYS A 350 -9.97 24.75 35.65
N ASP A 351 -9.42 25.70 36.41
CA ASP A 351 -9.70 25.86 37.85
C ASP A 351 -9.48 24.58 38.69
N GLY A 352 -8.50 23.74 38.31
CA GLY A 352 -8.16 22.52 39.04
C GLY A 352 -8.91 21.25 38.59
N GLY A 353 -9.71 21.33 37.52
CA GLY A 353 -10.46 20.17 36.99
C GLY A 353 -10.61 20.20 35.47
N TYR A 354 -10.97 19.04 34.90
CA TYR A 354 -11.14 18.83 33.46
C TYR A 354 -12.60 19.03 33.05
N GLN A 355 -12.87 19.99 32.18
CA GLN A 355 -14.21 20.25 31.63
C GLN A 355 -14.50 19.24 30.52
N PHE A 356 -15.08 18.10 30.89
CA PHE A 356 -15.21 16.93 30.03
C PHE A 356 -16.67 16.45 29.95
N GLU A 357 -17.20 16.35 28.73
CA GLU A 357 -18.58 15.89 28.44
C GLU A 357 -19.66 16.61 29.29
N GLY A 358 -19.48 17.92 29.52
CA GLY A 358 -20.42 18.76 30.28
C GLY A 358 -20.30 18.65 31.80
N THR A 359 -19.29 17.95 32.32
CA THR A 359 -19.00 17.82 33.75
C THR A 359 -17.55 18.22 34.06
N SER A 360 -17.27 18.62 35.30
CA SER A 360 -15.89 18.83 35.76
C SER A 360 -15.38 17.53 36.39
N LYS A 361 -14.28 16.98 35.88
CA LYS A 361 -13.65 15.74 36.37
C LYS A 361 -12.31 16.01 37.03
N THR A 362 -11.94 15.18 38.01
CA THR A 362 -10.58 15.15 38.58
C THR A 362 -9.63 14.35 37.68
N ALA A 363 -8.32 14.43 37.93
CA ALA A 363 -7.34 13.59 37.23
C ALA A 363 -7.62 12.09 37.42
N ASP A 364 -7.96 11.67 38.64
CA ASP A 364 -8.31 10.26 38.93
C ASP A 364 -9.52 9.79 38.12
N GLU A 365 -10.57 10.62 38.01
CA GLU A 365 -11.76 10.30 37.22
C GLU A 365 -11.47 10.25 35.71
N MET A 366 -10.54 11.08 35.21
CA MET A 366 -10.06 10.98 33.83
C MET A 366 -9.26 9.70 33.59
N ILE A 367 -8.38 9.32 34.53
CA ILE A 367 -7.61 8.07 34.46
C ILE A 367 -8.55 6.85 34.49
N ASP A 368 -9.57 6.86 35.35
CA ASP A 368 -10.62 5.83 35.37
C ASP A 368 -11.31 5.72 34.00
N TYR A 369 -11.72 6.84 33.43
CA TYR A 369 -12.33 6.88 32.10
C TYR A 369 -11.44 6.27 31.01
N TYR A 370 -10.15 6.64 30.97
CA TYR A 370 -9.22 6.05 29.99
C TYR A 370 -8.98 4.56 30.22
N ALA A 371 -8.96 4.11 31.48
CA ALA A 371 -8.85 2.68 31.78
C ALA A 371 -10.02 1.90 31.21
N GLU A 372 -11.25 2.43 31.34
CA GLU A 372 -12.42 1.83 30.73
C GLU A 372 -12.37 1.85 29.19
N LEU A 373 -11.79 2.88 28.57
CA LEU A 373 -11.61 2.91 27.13
C LEU A 373 -10.59 1.87 26.66
N VAL A 374 -9.45 1.75 27.33
CA VAL A 374 -8.41 0.77 27.02
C VAL A 374 -8.94 -0.67 27.15
N ASP A 375 -9.84 -0.91 28.10
CA ASP A 375 -10.46 -2.23 28.26
C ASP A 375 -11.58 -2.50 27.24
N ALA A 376 -12.23 -1.45 26.69
CA ALA A 376 -13.36 -1.58 25.76
C ALA A 376 -13.00 -1.48 24.28
N TYR A 377 -11.89 -0.82 23.93
CA TYR A 377 -11.49 -0.51 22.57
C TYR A 377 -10.06 -1.01 22.28
N PRO A 378 -9.72 -1.32 21.02
CA PRO A 378 -8.36 -1.68 20.63
C PRO A 378 -7.46 -0.44 20.58
N LEU A 379 -7.24 0.20 21.73
CA LEU A 379 -6.43 1.41 21.88
C LEU A 379 -4.96 1.04 22.04
N VAL A 380 -4.13 1.52 21.11
CA VAL A 380 -2.67 1.31 21.12
C VAL A 380 -1.91 2.48 21.73
N SER A 381 -2.47 3.69 21.71
CA SER A 381 -1.80 4.92 22.13
C SER A 381 -2.77 5.97 22.67
N ILE A 382 -2.35 6.69 23.71
CA ILE A 382 -3.03 7.88 24.26
C ILE A 382 -1.99 9.00 24.40
N GLU A 383 -2.25 10.12 23.77
CA GLU A 383 -1.45 11.35 23.77
C GLU A 383 -2.14 12.42 24.63
N ASP A 384 -1.34 13.09 25.47
CA ASP A 384 -1.76 14.15 26.40
C ASP A 384 -3.06 13.90 27.18
N PRO A 385 -3.16 12.77 27.91
CA PRO A 385 -4.36 12.41 28.67
C PRO A 385 -4.70 13.40 29.79
N LEU A 386 -3.73 14.16 30.29
CA LEU A 386 -3.83 15.07 31.44
C LEU A 386 -3.09 16.37 31.15
N ASN A 387 -3.35 17.41 31.95
CA ASN A 387 -2.73 18.72 31.80
C ASN A 387 -1.18 18.62 31.85
N GLU A 388 -0.51 19.46 31.07
CA GLU A 388 0.95 19.48 30.90
C GLU A 388 1.76 19.70 32.20
N GLU A 389 1.14 20.27 33.25
CA GLU A 389 1.78 20.49 34.55
C GLU A 389 1.33 19.50 35.64
N ASP A 390 0.43 18.55 35.33
CA ASP A 390 -0.07 17.53 36.26
C ASP A 390 0.85 16.29 36.34
N TRP A 391 2.13 16.51 36.70
CA TRP A 391 3.15 15.45 36.71
C TRP A 391 2.79 14.24 37.60
N ASP A 392 2.09 14.48 38.70
CA ASP A 392 1.63 13.42 39.61
C ASP A 392 0.51 12.58 38.96
N GLY A 393 -0.44 13.23 38.29
CA GLY A 393 -1.48 12.56 37.51
C GLY A 393 -0.90 11.74 36.35
N TRP A 394 0.06 12.30 35.60
CA TRP A 394 0.77 11.57 34.54
C TRP A 394 1.49 10.32 35.08
N LYS A 395 2.12 10.41 36.26
CA LYS A 395 2.74 9.25 36.91
C LYS A 395 1.70 8.20 37.26
N ALA A 396 0.58 8.59 37.87
CA ALA A 396 -0.51 7.68 38.22
C ALA A 396 -1.10 6.98 36.98
N MET A 397 -1.29 7.73 35.88
CA MET A 397 -1.73 7.22 34.58
C MET A 397 -0.75 6.19 34.00
N SER A 398 0.54 6.53 33.99
CA SER A 398 1.61 5.64 33.50
C SER A 398 1.72 4.35 34.32
N ASP A 399 1.63 4.43 35.64
CA ASP A 399 1.65 3.25 36.52
C ASP A 399 0.46 2.32 36.27
N ARG A 400 -0.72 2.89 36.04
CA ARG A 400 -1.94 2.12 35.85
C ARG A 400 -2.04 1.51 34.44
N LEU A 401 -1.70 2.27 33.40
CA LEU A 401 -2.01 1.92 32.01
C LEU A 401 -0.79 1.77 31.11
N GLY A 402 0.38 2.27 31.49
CA GLY A 402 1.60 2.27 30.67
C GLY A 402 2.18 0.89 30.35
N SER A 403 1.65 -0.18 30.93
CA SER A 403 1.95 -1.58 30.55
C SER A 403 1.00 -2.15 29.49
N LYS A 404 -0.16 -1.52 29.26
CA LYS A 404 -1.20 -1.93 28.30
C LYS A 404 -1.23 -1.06 27.05
N VAL A 405 -0.96 0.24 27.19
CA VAL A 405 -1.09 1.24 26.11
C VAL A 405 0.12 2.16 26.08
N GLN A 406 0.46 2.68 24.90
CA GLN A 406 1.46 3.74 24.78
C GLN A 406 0.93 5.05 25.37
N ILE A 407 1.72 5.72 26.21
CA ILE A 407 1.41 7.03 26.78
C ILE A 407 2.39 8.04 26.20
N VAL A 408 1.87 8.95 25.38
CA VAL A 408 2.66 9.90 24.59
C VAL A 408 2.60 11.28 25.24
N GLY A 409 3.76 11.87 25.52
CA GLY A 409 3.85 13.28 25.93
C GLY A 409 4.09 14.19 24.73
N ASP A 410 3.15 15.11 24.48
CA ASP A 410 3.27 16.22 23.53
C ASP A 410 3.49 17.53 24.29
N ASP A 411 2.45 18.16 24.85
CA ASP A 411 2.57 19.37 25.67
C ASP A 411 3.33 19.10 26.98
N LEU A 412 3.28 17.86 27.49
CA LEU A 412 4.10 17.47 28.64
C LEU A 412 5.60 17.64 28.37
N PHE A 413 6.06 17.32 27.16
CA PHE A 413 7.48 17.31 26.82
C PHE A 413 7.92 18.45 25.92
N VAL A 414 7.02 18.99 25.09
CA VAL A 414 7.25 20.03 24.07
C VAL A 414 8.53 19.81 23.26
N THR A 415 8.84 18.55 22.93
CA THR A 415 10.09 18.15 22.26
C THR A 415 11.36 18.68 22.99
N ASN A 416 11.29 18.93 24.30
CA ASN A 416 12.35 19.54 25.10
C ASN A 416 13.10 18.50 25.95
N VAL A 417 14.42 18.43 25.76
CA VAL A 417 15.29 17.45 26.45
C VAL A 417 15.21 17.52 27.98
N THR A 418 14.98 18.69 28.58
CA THR A 418 14.90 18.85 30.05
C THR A 418 13.60 18.27 30.59
N ARG A 419 12.46 18.56 29.94
CA ARG A 419 11.17 18.01 30.33
C ARG A 419 11.10 16.51 30.06
N LEU A 420 11.64 16.07 28.91
CA LEU A 420 11.78 14.66 28.59
C LEU A 420 12.65 13.91 29.62
N GLN A 421 13.80 14.46 30.02
CA GLN A 421 14.65 13.85 31.05
C GLN A 421 13.89 13.71 32.38
N LYS A 422 13.16 14.75 32.81
CA LYS A 422 12.30 14.65 34.00
C LYS A 422 11.26 13.53 33.85
N GLY A 423 10.64 13.40 32.68
CA GLY A 423 9.67 12.35 32.42
C GLY A 423 10.26 10.94 32.46
N ILE A 424 11.48 10.77 31.94
CA ILE A 424 12.25 9.53 32.02
C ILE A 424 12.57 9.19 33.48
N ASP A 425 13.12 10.15 34.23
CA ASP A 425 13.53 9.96 35.63
C ASP A 425 12.34 9.60 36.54
N THR A 426 11.15 10.10 36.20
CA THR A 426 9.93 9.89 36.96
C THR A 426 9.01 8.83 36.37
N ALA A 427 9.32 8.25 35.20
CA ALA A 427 8.49 7.28 34.48
C ALA A 427 7.04 7.74 34.21
N THR A 428 6.85 9.02 33.88
CA THR A 428 5.52 9.63 33.70
C THR A 428 4.86 9.36 32.34
N ALA A 429 5.62 8.90 31.36
CA ALA A 429 5.11 8.48 30.06
C ALA A 429 5.99 7.37 29.48
N ASN A 430 5.78 6.97 28.24
CA ASN A 430 6.63 5.98 27.59
C ASN A 430 6.85 6.20 26.08
N ALA A 431 6.36 7.32 25.57
CA ALA A 431 6.61 7.80 24.23
C ALA A 431 6.67 9.33 24.20
N LEU A 432 7.39 9.86 23.23
CA LEU A 432 7.53 11.28 22.94
C LEU A 432 6.86 11.60 21.60
N LEU A 433 5.98 12.60 21.57
CA LEU A 433 5.58 13.23 20.33
C LEU A 433 6.66 14.22 19.90
N VAL A 434 7.10 14.14 18.65
CA VAL A 434 8.21 14.96 18.13
C VAL A 434 7.64 16.01 17.19
N LYS A 435 7.63 17.27 17.62
CA LYS A 435 7.27 18.43 16.81
C LYS A 435 8.48 19.35 16.69
N VAL A 436 9.11 19.31 15.51
CA VAL A 436 10.37 20.03 15.21
C VAL A 436 10.32 21.51 15.62
N ASN A 437 9.17 22.16 15.41
CA ASN A 437 9.00 23.57 15.67
C ASN A 437 8.73 23.95 17.15
N GLN A 438 8.50 22.99 18.05
CA GLN A 438 8.36 23.29 19.48
C GLN A 438 9.71 23.61 20.13
N ILE A 439 10.78 22.94 19.70
CA ILE A 439 12.15 23.16 20.22
C ILE A 439 12.95 24.15 19.37
N GLY A 440 12.54 24.36 18.11
CA GLY A 440 13.01 25.46 17.27
C GLY A 440 14.27 25.17 16.45
N SER A 441 14.92 24.03 16.64
CA SER A 441 16.04 23.57 15.81
C SER A 441 16.01 22.06 15.52
N LEU A 442 16.57 21.67 14.37
CA LEU A 442 16.73 20.25 14.02
C LEU A 442 17.69 19.53 14.96
N SER A 443 18.77 20.17 15.40
CA SER A 443 19.74 19.56 16.31
C SER A 443 19.11 19.19 17.64
N GLU A 444 18.34 20.10 18.25
CA GLU A 444 17.68 19.81 19.52
C GLU A 444 16.54 18.78 19.36
N THR A 445 15.90 18.74 18.19
CA THR A 445 14.93 17.69 17.86
C THR A 445 15.61 16.33 17.83
N ILE A 446 16.77 16.22 17.18
CA ILE A 446 17.56 14.97 17.14
C ILE A 446 18.01 14.58 18.54
N ASP A 447 18.51 15.53 19.35
CA ASP A 447 18.92 15.26 20.73
C ASP A 447 17.75 14.73 21.59
N ALA A 448 16.54 15.25 21.40
CA ALA A 448 15.35 14.76 22.10
C ALA A 448 14.95 13.34 21.65
N VAL A 449 15.02 13.04 20.35
CA VAL A 449 14.74 11.69 19.82
C VAL A 449 15.79 10.69 20.31
N ASP A 450 17.07 11.05 20.24
CA ASP A 450 18.18 10.23 20.76
C ASP A 450 18.02 9.94 22.25
N LEU A 451 17.67 10.97 23.04
CA LEU A 451 17.45 10.82 24.48
C LEU A 451 16.29 9.87 24.77
N ALA A 452 15.17 9.99 24.02
CA ALA A 452 14.04 9.08 24.15
C ALA A 452 14.45 7.63 23.82
N HIS A 453 15.11 7.41 22.69
CA HIS A 453 15.50 6.08 22.24
C HIS A 453 16.49 5.38 23.18
N ARG A 454 17.50 6.11 23.69
CA ARG A 454 18.47 5.56 24.66
C ARG A 454 17.82 5.11 25.97
N ASN A 455 16.65 5.66 26.30
CA ASN A 455 15.89 5.32 27.51
C ASN A 455 14.67 4.43 27.22
N GLY A 456 14.58 3.84 26.02
CA GLY A 456 13.53 2.88 25.66
C GLY A 456 12.15 3.49 25.41
N TYR A 457 12.06 4.82 25.29
CA TYR A 457 10.84 5.49 24.85
C TYR A 457 10.64 5.27 23.34
N ARG A 458 9.38 5.21 22.90
CA ARG A 458 9.03 5.33 21.48
C ARG A 458 8.96 6.79 21.08
N THR A 459 9.13 7.08 19.81
CA THR A 459 8.96 8.44 19.28
C THR A 459 7.95 8.42 18.15
N MET A 460 7.05 9.40 18.13
CA MET A 460 6.08 9.58 17.06
C MET A 460 6.34 10.95 16.45
N MET A 461 6.80 10.96 15.20
CA MET A 461 7.00 12.20 14.48
C MET A 461 5.65 12.83 14.16
N SER A 462 5.49 14.12 14.42
CA SER A 462 4.19 14.77 14.34
C SER A 462 4.21 16.03 13.49
N HIS A 463 3.10 16.22 12.77
CA HIS A 463 2.73 17.49 12.17
C HIS A 463 2.26 18.52 13.21
N ARG A 464 1.84 19.68 12.72
CA ARG A 464 1.07 20.70 13.47
C ARG A 464 -0.31 20.89 12.86
N SER A 465 -1.27 21.36 13.65
CA SER A 465 -2.63 21.66 13.18
C SER A 465 -2.63 22.67 12.02
N GLY A 466 -1.79 23.70 12.07
CA GLY A 466 -1.44 24.53 10.91
C GLY A 466 -0.23 23.95 10.20
N GLU A 467 -0.44 23.22 9.08
CA GLU A 467 0.65 22.64 8.32
C GLU A 467 0.83 23.23 6.91
N THR A 468 2.01 23.01 6.37
CA THR A 468 2.40 23.32 4.99
C THR A 468 2.57 22.04 4.18
N GLU A 469 3.16 22.11 3.00
CA GLU A 469 3.44 20.91 2.19
C GLU A 469 4.91 20.59 2.10
N ASP A 470 5.67 21.23 2.98
CA ASP A 470 6.94 20.72 3.40
C ASP A 470 6.78 19.26 3.85
N VAL A 471 7.67 18.38 3.42
CA VAL A 471 7.61 16.94 3.73
C VAL A 471 8.68 16.51 4.72
N THR A 472 9.45 17.44 5.28
CA THR A 472 10.63 17.20 6.13
C THR A 472 10.34 16.25 7.28
N ILE A 473 9.14 16.31 7.87
CA ILE A 473 8.77 15.41 8.97
C ILE A 473 8.62 13.95 8.53
N ALA A 474 8.31 13.66 7.27
CA ALA A 474 8.33 12.29 6.75
C ALA A 474 9.77 11.77 6.65
N ASP A 475 10.68 12.56 6.08
CA ASP A 475 12.11 12.23 6.00
C ASP A 475 12.72 12.05 7.39
N LEU A 476 12.41 12.94 8.33
CA LEU A 476 12.89 12.85 9.71
C LEU A 476 12.31 11.65 10.45
N ALA A 477 11.03 11.30 10.23
CA ALA A 477 10.42 10.13 10.86
C ALA A 477 11.20 8.84 10.52
N VAL A 478 11.65 8.73 9.27
CA VAL A 478 12.42 7.57 8.79
C VAL A 478 13.88 7.68 9.20
N ALA A 479 14.53 8.82 8.95
CA ALA A 479 15.95 9.03 9.25
C ALA A 479 16.29 8.86 10.72
N LEU A 480 15.36 9.25 11.62
CA LEU A 480 15.53 9.11 13.06
C LEU A 480 14.94 7.81 13.61
N GLY A 481 14.44 6.90 12.76
CA GLY A 481 13.92 5.61 13.19
C GLY A 481 12.75 5.71 14.18
N CYS A 482 11.85 6.69 14.02
CA CYS A 482 10.72 6.89 14.92
C CYS A 482 9.79 5.67 14.94
N GLY A 483 9.60 5.03 13.78
CA GLY A 483 8.68 3.89 13.60
C GLY A 483 7.19 4.26 13.67
N GLN A 484 6.87 5.52 13.98
CA GLN A 484 5.51 6.07 14.05
C GLN A 484 5.49 7.50 13.52
N ILE A 485 4.42 7.86 12.82
CA ILE A 485 4.17 9.23 12.35
C ILE A 485 2.68 9.58 12.43
N LYS A 486 2.39 10.79 12.92
CA LYS A 486 1.06 11.41 12.97
C LYS A 486 1.06 12.62 12.04
N SER A 487 0.42 12.50 10.88
CA SER A 487 0.39 13.56 9.88
C SER A 487 -1.01 13.97 9.43
N GLY A 488 -2.04 13.65 10.21
CA GLY A 488 -3.44 14.01 9.95
C GLY A 488 -4.17 12.99 9.11
N ALA A 489 -5.41 13.28 8.71
CA ALA A 489 -6.20 12.36 7.89
C ALA A 489 -5.58 12.18 6.48
N PRO A 490 -5.91 11.10 5.75
CA PRO A 490 -5.64 10.98 4.32
C PRO A 490 -6.54 11.91 3.49
N ALA A 491 -6.62 13.17 3.91
CA ALA A 491 -7.39 14.25 3.35
C ALA A 491 -6.67 15.57 3.66
N ARG A 492 -6.79 16.54 2.74
CA ARG A 492 -6.00 17.78 2.71
C ARG A 492 -4.51 17.52 2.42
N THR A 493 -3.92 18.40 1.64
CA THR A 493 -2.65 18.15 0.96
C THR A 493 -1.44 18.34 1.83
N ASP A 494 -1.53 19.30 2.72
CA ASP A 494 -0.64 19.52 3.83
C ASP A 494 -0.45 18.28 4.73
N ARG A 495 -1.38 17.31 4.66
CA ARG A 495 -1.33 15.99 5.31
C ARG A 495 -0.80 14.92 4.35
N VAL A 496 -1.49 14.75 3.23
CA VAL A 496 -1.20 13.71 2.22
C VAL A 496 0.21 13.83 1.64
N ALA A 497 0.80 15.04 1.58
CA ALA A 497 2.17 15.24 1.12
C ALA A 497 3.20 14.41 1.89
N LYS A 498 3.01 14.22 3.21
CA LYS A 498 3.91 13.43 4.06
C LYS A 498 3.72 11.94 3.86
N TYR A 499 2.47 11.48 3.76
CA TYR A 499 2.20 10.08 3.43
C TYR A 499 2.79 9.70 2.07
N ASN A 500 2.65 10.58 1.07
CA ASN A 500 3.28 10.40 -0.23
C ASN A 500 4.81 10.41 -0.14
N GLN A 501 5.39 11.24 0.73
CA GLN A 501 6.85 11.21 0.95
C GLN A 501 7.30 9.91 1.61
N LEU A 502 6.54 9.36 2.56
CA LEU A 502 6.86 8.05 3.14
C LEU A 502 6.79 6.93 2.11
N LEU A 503 5.83 6.99 1.16
CA LEU A 503 5.80 6.06 0.03
C LEU A 503 7.05 6.20 -0.86
N ARG A 504 7.52 7.44 -1.10
CA ARG A 504 8.79 7.68 -1.82
C ARG A 504 10.00 7.17 -1.03
N ILE A 505 10.05 7.40 0.28
CA ILE A 505 11.17 6.97 1.12
C ILE A 505 11.21 5.43 1.21
N GLU A 506 10.05 4.77 1.32
CA GLU A 506 9.99 3.31 1.24
C GLU A 506 10.56 2.82 -0.11
N ASP A 507 10.14 3.46 -1.21
CA ASP A 507 10.64 3.17 -2.55
C ASP A 507 12.16 3.41 -2.68
N ASP A 508 12.68 4.51 -2.10
CA ASP A 508 14.10 4.88 -2.12
C ASP A 508 14.97 3.91 -1.30
N LEU A 509 14.49 3.52 -0.11
CA LEU A 509 15.19 2.65 0.84
C LEU A 509 15.15 1.17 0.45
N ASP A 510 14.15 0.75 -0.33
CA ASP A 510 14.04 -0.60 -0.88
C ASP A 510 14.19 -1.67 0.24
N GLU A 511 15.12 -2.63 0.10
CA GLU A 511 15.37 -3.67 1.11
C GLU A 511 15.77 -3.15 2.51
N ALA A 512 16.22 -1.89 2.62
CA ALA A 512 16.55 -1.28 3.91
C ALA A 512 15.30 -0.81 4.66
N ALA A 513 14.16 -0.67 3.98
CA ALA A 513 12.90 -0.28 4.60
C ALA A 513 12.29 -1.48 5.34
N VAL A 514 11.97 -1.28 6.62
CA VAL A 514 11.20 -2.22 7.42
C VAL A 514 9.97 -1.49 7.95
N TYR A 515 8.78 -1.91 7.51
CA TYR A 515 7.54 -1.40 8.08
C TYR A 515 7.40 -1.85 9.54
N ALA A 516 7.30 -0.89 10.46
CA ALA A 516 7.31 -1.19 11.89
C ALA A 516 6.08 -1.99 12.34
N GLY A 517 4.90 -1.75 11.72
CA GLY A 517 3.65 -2.45 12.01
C GLY A 517 3.37 -2.58 13.52
N ARG A 518 3.05 -3.80 13.96
CA ARG A 518 2.77 -4.10 15.37
C ARG A 518 3.95 -3.88 16.31
N SER A 519 5.20 -3.96 15.82
CA SER A 519 6.40 -3.76 16.64
C SER A 519 6.55 -2.32 17.14
N ALA A 520 5.89 -1.36 16.48
CA ALA A 520 5.81 0.02 16.91
C ALA A 520 5.07 0.18 18.24
N PHE A 521 4.10 -0.72 18.54
CA PHE A 521 3.24 -0.66 19.73
C PHE A 521 3.40 -1.91 20.62
N PRO A 522 4.58 -2.14 21.22
CA PRO A 522 4.91 -3.40 21.91
C PRO A 522 4.08 -3.68 23.18
N ARG A 523 3.36 -2.68 23.68
CA ARG A 523 2.51 -2.78 24.88
C ARG A 523 1.11 -3.31 24.56
N PHE A 524 0.69 -3.19 23.30
CA PHE A 524 -0.63 -3.59 22.86
C PHE A 524 -0.70 -5.12 22.65
N LYS A 525 -1.60 -5.76 23.41
CA LYS A 525 -1.79 -7.21 23.42
C LYS A 525 -3.01 -7.69 22.63
N GLY A 526 -3.76 -6.76 22.02
CA GLY A 526 -5.01 -7.04 21.32
C GLY A 526 -4.86 -7.67 19.95
#